data_AF-A0A1T5LRX1-F1
#
_entry.id   AF-A0A1T5LRX1-F1
#
_cell.length_a   1.000
_cell.length_b   1.000
_cell.length_c   1.000
_cell.angle_alpha   90.00
_cell.angle_beta   90.00
_cell.angle_gamma   90.00
#
_symmetry.space_group_name_H-M   'P 1'
#
loop_
_entity.id
_entity.type
_entity.pdbx_description
1 polymer ?
#
loop_
_entity_poly.entity_id
_entity_poly.type
_entity_poly.pdbx_seq_one_letter_code
_entity_poly.pdbx_strand_id
1 'polypeptide(L)'
;MLPDFKNIEYLSKGSNIQQQGWRILKDIGILSKLKDFNAVLAGTLPLDLYIDEKSDLDIICTAADLTLFQNAIIEEFSTYDDFTMERKSIKQTQSVIVRFHWKRFLFEIFAQQTPVENQYAYRHLRIEYYLLQRYGTELKERVLHFKQSGLKTEPAFAVALQLVGDPYEALLEFEKLIAPD
;
A
#
# COMPACT_ATOMS: atom_id res chain seq x y z
N MET A 1 16.87 -3.08 10.00
CA MET A 1 17.08 -2.86 8.55
C MET A 1 15.70 -2.91 7.92
N LEU A 2 15.37 -1.97 7.03
CA LEU A 2 14.09 -2.04 6.30
C LEU A 2 14.09 -3.29 5.40
N PRO A 3 12.97 -4.00 5.26
CA PRO A 3 12.83 -5.02 4.23
C PRO A 3 12.85 -4.33 2.86
N ASP A 4 13.31 -5.06 1.84
CA ASP A 4 13.08 -4.66 0.45
C ASP A 4 11.60 -4.83 0.14
N PHE A 5 10.83 -3.74 0.22
CA PHE A 5 9.39 -3.76 -0.01
C PHE A 5 9.01 -4.08 -1.45
N LYS A 6 9.94 -3.97 -2.41
CA LYS A 6 9.72 -4.38 -3.80
C LYS A 6 9.68 -5.90 -3.96
N ASN A 7 10.18 -6.63 -2.96
CA ASN A 7 10.18 -8.08 -2.93
C ASN A 7 9.26 -8.60 -1.83
N ILE A 8 8.11 -9.16 -2.20
CA ILE A 8 7.10 -9.65 -1.26
C ILE A 8 7.49 -10.93 -0.49
N GLU A 9 8.66 -11.54 -0.74
CA GLU A 9 9.03 -12.82 -0.10
C GLU A 9 9.09 -12.74 1.43
N TYR A 10 9.27 -11.56 2.04
CA TYR A 10 9.22 -11.41 3.49
C TYR A 10 7.83 -11.75 4.08
N LEU A 11 6.73 -11.57 3.32
CA LEU A 11 5.38 -11.89 3.76
C LEU A 11 5.16 -13.39 4.01
N SER A 12 5.91 -14.25 3.30
CA SER A 12 5.83 -15.72 3.45
C SER A 12 6.22 -16.20 4.85
N LYS A 13 6.94 -15.38 5.61
CA LYS A 13 7.38 -15.63 6.99
C LYS A 13 6.67 -14.74 8.01
N GLY A 14 5.72 -13.92 7.55
CA GLY A 14 4.96 -12.99 8.38
C GLY A 14 3.82 -13.66 9.15
N SER A 15 2.88 -12.84 9.62
CA SER A 15 1.66 -13.29 10.27
C SER A 15 0.79 -14.16 9.35
N ASN A 16 -0.24 -14.78 9.91
CA ASN A 16 -1.15 -15.61 9.13
C ASN A 16 -1.79 -14.84 7.96
N ILE A 17 -2.19 -13.58 8.16
CA ILE A 17 -2.78 -12.76 7.10
C ILE A 17 -1.75 -12.35 6.05
N GLN A 18 -0.51 -12.03 6.45
CA GLN A 18 0.59 -11.76 5.51
C GLN A 18 0.90 -12.96 4.62
N GLN A 19 0.95 -14.16 5.19
CA GLN A 19 1.15 -15.38 4.41
C GLN A 19 -0.01 -15.68 3.47
N GLN A 20 -1.25 -15.39 3.87
CA GLN A 20 -2.41 -15.51 2.98
C GLN A 20 -2.31 -14.51 1.82
N GLY A 21 -2.02 -13.25 2.12
CA GLY A 21 -1.81 -12.21 1.11
C GLY A 21 -0.68 -12.56 0.14
N TRP A 22 0.45 -13.07 0.64
CA TRP A 22 1.55 -13.56 -0.21
C TRP A 22 1.11 -14.64 -1.20
N ARG A 23 0.36 -15.65 -0.74
CA ARG A 23 -0.17 -16.71 -1.62
C ARG A 23 -1.08 -16.13 -2.69
N ILE A 24 -1.95 -15.20 -2.31
CA ILE A 24 -2.91 -14.58 -3.23
C ILE A 24 -2.21 -13.68 -4.26
N LEU A 25 -1.23 -12.88 -3.85
CA LEU A 25 -0.42 -12.05 -4.74
C LEU A 25 0.38 -12.89 -5.75
N LYS A 26 0.91 -14.05 -5.32
CA LYS A 26 1.57 -15.02 -6.20
C LYS A 26 0.61 -15.69 -7.17
N ASP A 27 -0.55 -16.12 -6.67
CA ASP A 27 -1.58 -16.83 -7.44
C ASP A 27 -2.15 -15.96 -8.58
N ILE A 28 -2.48 -14.70 -8.30
CA ILE A 28 -2.91 -13.75 -9.35
C ILE A 28 -1.75 -13.26 -10.22
N GLY A 29 -0.51 -13.36 -9.73
CA GLY A 29 0.70 -12.93 -10.46
C GLY A 29 0.75 -11.42 -10.74
N ILE A 30 0.07 -10.60 -9.94
CA ILE A 30 -0.15 -9.17 -10.25
C ILE A 30 1.16 -8.38 -10.41
N LEU A 31 2.15 -8.62 -9.54
CA LEU A 31 3.43 -7.91 -9.62
C LEU A 31 4.21 -8.28 -10.89
N SER A 32 4.09 -9.53 -11.37
CA SER A 32 4.71 -9.94 -12.64
C SER A 32 3.97 -9.40 -13.85
N LYS A 33 2.63 -9.36 -13.81
CA LYS A 33 1.79 -8.79 -14.88
C LYS A 33 2.03 -7.28 -15.05
N LEU A 34 2.27 -6.58 -13.95
CA LEU A 34 2.48 -5.13 -13.91
C LEU A 34 3.97 -4.74 -13.76
N LYS A 35 4.90 -5.64 -14.09
CA LYS A 35 6.35 -5.41 -13.93
C LYS A 35 6.85 -4.17 -14.69
N ASP A 36 6.27 -3.91 -15.87
CA ASP A 36 6.67 -2.79 -16.73
C ASP A 36 6.25 -1.43 -16.14
N PHE A 37 5.40 -1.45 -15.11
CA PHE A 37 4.96 -0.28 -14.35
C PHE A 37 5.56 -0.23 -12.93
N ASN A 38 6.63 -1.00 -12.67
CA ASN A 38 7.31 -1.04 -11.36
C ASN A 38 6.33 -1.28 -10.19
N ALA A 39 5.42 -2.24 -10.34
CA ALA A 39 4.40 -2.51 -9.33
C ALA A 39 5.00 -2.94 -7.99
N VAL A 40 4.54 -2.32 -6.89
CA VAL A 40 4.97 -2.61 -5.52
C VAL A 40 3.76 -2.73 -4.61
N LEU A 41 3.79 -3.72 -3.70
CA LEU A 41 2.80 -3.83 -2.64
C LEU A 41 3.08 -2.77 -1.56
N ALA A 42 2.08 -1.95 -1.25
CA ALA A 42 2.14 -0.94 -0.22
C ALA A 42 1.05 -1.15 0.85
N GLY A 43 0.82 -0.11 1.66
CA GLY A 43 -0.25 -0.08 2.63
C GLY A 43 -0.07 -1.08 3.77
N THR A 44 -1.17 -1.74 4.14
CA THR A 44 -1.33 -2.25 5.51
C THR A 44 -0.87 -3.70 5.69
N LEU A 45 -0.91 -4.50 4.61
CA LEU A 45 -0.46 -5.88 4.64
C LEU A 45 1.05 -6.00 4.90
N PRO A 46 1.96 -5.24 4.23
CA PRO A 46 3.39 -5.21 4.57
C PRO A 46 3.69 -4.96 6.04
N LEU A 47 2.86 -4.17 6.72
CA LEU A 47 3.04 -3.70 8.09
C LEU A 47 2.43 -4.62 9.16
N ASP A 48 1.75 -5.69 8.74
CA ASP A 48 0.95 -6.53 9.61
C ASP A 48 -0.12 -5.74 10.38
N LEU A 49 -0.73 -4.78 9.68
CA LEU A 49 -1.82 -3.92 10.14
C LEU A 49 -3.11 -4.10 9.31
N TYR A 50 -3.17 -5.19 8.53
CA TYR A 50 -4.32 -5.53 7.71
C TYR A 50 -5.49 -5.96 8.59
N ILE A 51 -6.66 -5.40 8.34
CA ILE A 51 -7.91 -5.77 9.02
C ILE A 51 -8.89 -6.30 7.97
N ASP A 52 -9.35 -7.52 8.19
CA ASP A 52 -10.35 -8.16 7.32
C ASP A 52 -11.56 -7.25 7.10
N GLU A 53 -12.07 -7.24 5.86
CA GLU A 53 -13.19 -6.42 5.38
C GLU A 53 -12.97 -4.89 5.40
N LYS A 54 -11.91 -4.39 6.05
CA LYS A 54 -11.59 -2.95 6.17
C LYS A 54 -10.31 -2.55 5.45
N SER A 55 -9.55 -3.50 4.93
CA SER A 55 -8.27 -3.28 4.27
C SER A 55 -8.26 -3.90 2.88
N ASP A 56 -7.63 -3.20 1.96
CA ASP A 56 -7.31 -3.58 0.61
C ASP A 56 -5.85 -4.08 0.51
N LEU A 57 -5.56 -4.72 -0.62
CA LEU A 57 -4.20 -4.94 -1.08
C LEU A 57 -3.81 -3.80 -2.01
N ASP A 58 -3.08 -2.85 -1.47
CA ASP A 58 -2.61 -1.67 -2.19
C ASP A 58 -1.42 -2.02 -3.10
N ILE A 59 -1.60 -1.86 -4.41
CA ILE A 59 -0.53 -1.98 -5.40
C ILE A 59 -0.28 -0.62 -6.01
N ILE A 60 0.92 -0.09 -5.83
CA ILE A 60 1.32 1.20 -6.42
C ILE A 60 2.25 0.97 -7.61
N CYS A 61 2.05 1.77 -8.66
CA CYS A 61 2.75 1.66 -9.93
C CYS A 61 3.25 3.03 -10.40
N THR A 62 4.32 3.02 -11.17
CA THR A 62 4.78 4.16 -11.98
C THR A 62 4.38 3.94 -13.43
N ALA A 63 3.61 4.88 -13.98
CA ALA A 63 3.14 4.84 -15.35
C ALA A 63 3.36 6.19 -16.03
N ALA A 64 4.36 6.26 -16.90
CA ALA A 64 4.64 7.46 -17.71
C ALA A 64 3.52 7.71 -18.74
N ASP A 65 2.96 6.64 -19.31
CA ASP A 65 1.78 6.68 -20.17
C ASP A 65 0.60 6.01 -19.47
N LEU A 66 -0.32 6.83 -18.96
CA LEU A 66 -1.53 6.34 -18.28
C LEU A 66 -2.49 5.63 -19.22
N THR A 67 -2.51 5.95 -20.52
CA THR A 67 -3.36 5.26 -21.48
C THR A 67 -2.84 3.84 -21.72
N LEU A 68 -1.52 3.68 -21.86
CA LEU A 68 -0.89 2.37 -21.95
C LEU A 68 -1.14 1.54 -20.69
N PHE A 69 -1.04 2.15 -19.51
CA PHE A 69 -1.37 1.51 -18.24
C PHE A 69 -2.84 1.07 -18.18
N GLN A 70 -3.79 1.93 -18.54
CA GLN A 70 -5.22 1.60 -18.55
C GLN A 70 -5.53 0.41 -19.46
N ASN A 71 -4.92 0.36 -20.65
CA ASN A 71 -5.11 -0.76 -21.58
C ASN A 71 -4.61 -2.09 -20.98
N ALA A 72 -3.42 -2.10 -20.37
CA ALA A 72 -2.88 -3.27 -19.70
C ALA A 72 -3.76 -3.74 -18.52
N ILE A 73 -4.29 -2.78 -17.73
CA ILE A 73 -5.23 -3.09 -16.65
C ILE A 73 -6.51 -3.73 -17.19
N ILE A 74 -7.09 -3.18 -18.25
CA ILE A 74 -8.32 -3.72 -18.85
C ILE A 74 -8.08 -5.14 -19.34
N GLU A 75 -6.97 -5.37 -20.06
CA GLU A 75 -6.62 -6.70 -20.59
C GLU A 75 -6.47 -7.74 -19.48
N GLU A 76 -5.82 -7.39 -18.38
CA GLU A 76 -5.47 -8.33 -17.31
C GLU A 76 -6.56 -8.53 -16.25
N PHE A 77 -7.36 -7.50 -15.95
CA PHE A 77 -8.18 -7.46 -14.74
C PHE A 77 -9.65 -7.07 -14.95
N SER A 78 -10.07 -6.67 -16.15
CA SER A 78 -11.46 -6.17 -16.36
C SER A 78 -12.56 -7.20 -16.13
N THR A 79 -12.23 -8.50 -16.15
CA THR A 79 -13.18 -9.60 -15.96
C THR A 79 -13.33 -10.02 -14.49
N TYR A 80 -12.59 -9.40 -13.57
CA TYR A 80 -12.68 -9.69 -12.15
C TYR A 80 -13.91 -9.03 -11.52
N ASP A 81 -14.38 -9.61 -10.43
CA ASP A 81 -15.57 -9.14 -9.74
C ASP A 81 -15.40 -7.70 -9.25
N ASP A 82 -16.47 -6.91 -9.36
CA ASP A 82 -16.51 -5.49 -8.97
C ASP A 82 -15.42 -4.61 -9.58
N PHE A 83 -14.94 -4.97 -10.78
CA PHE A 83 -13.94 -4.17 -11.48
C PHE A 83 -14.43 -2.74 -11.72
N THR A 84 -13.66 -1.78 -11.23
CA THR A 84 -13.83 -0.36 -11.49
C THR A 84 -12.49 0.27 -11.83
N MET A 85 -12.51 1.24 -12.72
CA MET A 85 -11.34 2.03 -13.07
C MET A 85 -11.73 3.49 -13.22
N GLU A 86 -11.02 4.36 -12.51
CA GLU A 86 -11.20 5.81 -12.57
C GLU A 86 -9.88 6.49 -12.89
N ARG A 87 -9.96 7.59 -13.66
CA ARG A 87 -8.83 8.50 -13.89
C ARG A 87 -9.17 9.85 -13.28
N LYS A 88 -8.27 10.37 -12.43
CA LYS A 88 -8.48 11.66 -11.74
C LYS A 88 -7.17 12.38 -11.45
N SER A 89 -7.26 13.67 -11.15
CA SER A 89 -6.13 14.47 -10.71
C SER A 89 -6.02 14.41 -9.18
N ILE A 90 -4.89 13.92 -8.66
CA ILE A 90 -4.59 13.86 -7.22
C ILE A 90 -3.34 14.69 -6.98
N LYS A 91 -3.42 15.69 -6.09
CA LYS A 91 -2.33 16.67 -5.86
C LYS A 91 -1.73 17.18 -7.18
N GLN A 92 -2.59 17.57 -8.13
CA GLN A 92 -2.24 18.07 -9.47
C GLN A 92 -1.58 17.05 -10.42
N THR A 93 -1.51 15.77 -10.04
CA THR A 93 -0.95 14.70 -10.87
C THR A 93 -2.05 13.79 -11.38
N GLN A 94 -2.08 13.55 -12.70
CA GLN A 94 -3.00 12.58 -13.29
C GLN A 94 -2.68 11.19 -12.77
N SER A 95 -3.71 10.50 -12.29
CA SER A 95 -3.59 9.19 -11.69
C SER A 95 -4.74 8.29 -12.16
N VAL A 96 -4.48 6.99 -12.19
CA VAL A 96 -5.48 5.94 -12.43
C VAL A 96 -5.62 5.13 -11.15
N ILE A 97 -6.85 4.90 -10.73
CA ILE A 97 -7.18 3.98 -9.65
C ILE A 97 -8.04 2.87 -10.20
N VAL A 98 -7.71 1.65 -9.82
CA VAL A 98 -8.40 0.44 -10.21
C VAL A 98 -8.79 -0.30 -8.94
N ARG A 99 -10.01 -0.80 -8.87
CA ARG A 99 -10.44 -1.69 -7.80
C ARG A 99 -11.12 -2.91 -8.38
N PHE A 100 -10.89 -4.07 -7.77
CA PHE A 100 -11.57 -5.31 -8.09
C PHE A 100 -11.41 -6.30 -6.93
N HIS A 101 -12.27 -7.31 -6.90
CA HIS A 101 -12.14 -8.42 -5.97
C HIS A 101 -11.47 -9.62 -6.63
N TRP A 102 -10.57 -10.25 -5.87
CA TRP A 102 -10.10 -11.59 -6.19
C TRP A 102 -10.11 -12.46 -4.95
N LYS A 103 -10.92 -13.52 -4.99
CA LYS A 103 -11.19 -14.37 -3.83
C LYS A 103 -11.70 -13.49 -2.67
N ARG A 104 -11.05 -13.54 -1.50
CA ARG A 104 -11.44 -12.78 -0.31
C ARG A 104 -10.85 -11.37 -0.23
N PHE A 105 -10.01 -10.97 -1.19
CA PHE A 105 -9.26 -9.72 -1.11
C PHE A 105 -9.80 -8.68 -2.08
N LEU A 106 -9.99 -7.47 -1.57
CA LEU A 106 -10.12 -6.27 -2.38
C LEU A 106 -8.72 -5.82 -2.80
N PHE A 107 -8.53 -5.60 -4.09
CA PHE A 107 -7.33 -4.99 -4.63
C PHE A 107 -7.61 -3.53 -4.96
N GLU A 108 -6.66 -2.65 -4.61
CA GLU A 108 -6.61 -1.29 -5.13
C GLU A 108 -5.27 -1.11 -5.85
N ILE A 109 -5.32 -0.81 -7.15
CA ILE A 109 -4.13 -0.45 -7.92
C ILE A 109 -4.13 1.05 -8.15
N PHE A 110 -3.05 1.72 -7.77
CA PHE A 110 -2.84 3.13 -7.99
C PHE A 110 -1.64 3.36 -8.90
N ALA A 111 -1.83 4.13 -9.97
CA ALA A 111 -0.75 4.47 -10.89
C ALA A 111 -0.72 5.95 -11.24
N GLN A 112 0.50 6.50 -11.30
CA GLN A 112 0.78 7.86 -11.74
C GLN A 112 2.18 7.94 -12.35
N GLN A 113 2.52 9.06 -12.99
CA GLN A 113 3.85 9.26 -13.57
C GLN A 113 4.99 9.32 -12.53
N THR A 114 4.66 9.54 -11.26
CA THR A 114 5.63 9.64 -10.17
C THR A 114 6.30 8.29 -9.88
N PRO A 115 7.64 8.21 -9.77
CA PRO A 115 8.35 7.02 -9.32
C PRO A 115 7.78 6.50 -7.99
N VAL A 116 7.61 5.18 -7.85
CA VAL A 116 7.03 4.52 -6.66
C VAL A 116 7.67 5.02 -5.37
N GLU A 117 8.99 5.17 -5.37
CA GLU A 117 9.79 5.60 -4.22
C GLU A 117 9.42 7.00 -3.71
N ASN A 118 8.91 7.84 -4.61
CA ASN A 118 8.49 9.20 -4.32
C ASN A 118 6.98 9.33 -4.04
N GLN A 119 6.22 8.24 -4.18
CA GLN A 119 4.78 8.25 -3.90
C GLN A 119 4.53 8.22 -2.39
N TYR A 120 3.47 8.90 -1.96
CA TYR A 120 3.13 9.01 -0.52
C TYR A 120 2.93 7.64 0.11
N ALA A 121 2.21 6.73 -0.55
CA ALA A 121 1.96 5.39 -0.05
C ALA A 121 3.26 4.62 0.26
N TYR A 122 4.30 4.75 -0.57
CA TYR A 122 5.59 4.10 -0.34
C TYR A 122 6.40 4.78 0.77
N ARG A 123 6.40 6.11 0.78
CA ARG A 123 7.08 6.91 1.81
C ARG A 123 6.50 6.63 3.19
N HIS A 124 5.16 6.64 3.30
CA HIS A 124 4.44 6.27 4.52
C HIS A 124 4.69 4.83 4.92
N LEU A 125 4.62 3.86 4.00
CA LEU A 125 4.96 2.46 4.28
C LEU A 125 6.32 2.33 5.00
N ARG A 126 7.36 2.99 4.48
CA ARG A 126 8.72 2.93 5.06
C ARG A 126 8.77 3.55 6.45
N ILE A 127 8.09 4.70 6.61
CA ILE A 127 8.01 5.43 7.88
C ILE A 127 7.26 4.65 8.93
N GLU A 128 6.06 4.17 8.60
CA GLU A 128 5.21 3.38 9.47
C GLU A 128 5.92 2.09 9.89
N TYR A 129 6.59 1.41 8.97
CA TYR A 129 7.41 0.26 9.31
C TYR A 129 8.53 0.63 10.30
N TYR A 130 9.29 1.70 10.02
CA TYR A 130 10.34 2.19 10.91
C TYR A 130 9.80 2.46 12.32
N LEU A 131 8.65 3.14 12.42
CA LEU A 131 8.00 3.46 13.69
C LEU A 131 7.57 2.19 14.43
N LEU A 132 6.97 1.22 13.74
CA LEU A 132 6.61 -0.08 14.32
C LEU A 132 7.83 -0.84 14.84
N GLN A 133 8.95 -0.82 14.13
CA GLN A 133 10.19 -1.43 14.63
C GLN A 133 10.76 -0.66 15.83
N ARG A 134 10.63 0.66 15.85
CA ARG A 134 11.19 1.52 16.89
C ARG A 134 10.43 1.47 18.21
N TYR A 135 9.10 1.37 18.15
CA TYR A 135 8.20 1.40 19.30
C TYR A 135 7.54 0.04 19.60
N GLY A 136 7.71 -0.94 18.72
CA GLY A 136 7.32 -2.33 18.95
C GLY A 136 5.81 -2.53 19.07
N THR A 137 5.45 -3.58 19.82
CA THR A 137 4.07 -4.07 19.94
C THR A 137 3.11 -3.03 20.54
N GLU A 138 3.55 -2.18 21.47
CA GLU A 138 2.70 -1.17 22.08
C GLU A 138 2.13 -0.20 21.04
N LEU A 139 2.97 0.30 20.13
CA LEU A 139 2.50 1.16 19.04
C LEU A 139 1.57 0.40 18.11
N LYS A 140 1.94 -0.84 17.74
CA LYS A 140 1.14 -1.67 16.85
C LYS A 140 -0.28 -1.90 17.37
N GLU A 141 -0.42 -2.25 18.64
CA GLU A 141 -1.72 -2.50 19.28
C GLU A 141 -2.58 -1.23 19.30
N ARG A 142 -1.99 -0.07 19.60
CA ARG A 142 -2.69 1.22 19.58
C ARG A 142 -3.15 1.60 18.18
N VAL A 143 -2.30 1.41 17.17
CA VAL A 143 -2.67 1.66 15.77
C VAL A 143 -3.80 0.72 15.33
N LEU A 144 -3.71 -0.57 15.64
CA LEU A 144 -4.78 -1.53 15.35
C LEU A 144 -6.10 -1.15 16.03
N HIS A 145 -6.07 -0.74 17.30
CA HIS A 145 -7.26 -0.27 18.02
C HIS A 145 -7.94 0.91 17.29
N PHE A 146 -7.17 1.91 16.89
CA PHE A 146 -7.70 3.07 16.17
C PHE A 146 -8.23 2.70 14.78
N LYS A 147 -7.53 1.82 14.05
CA LYS A 147 -8.02 1.32 12.78
C LYS A 147 -9.32 0.52 12.92
N GLN A 148 -9.44 -0.28 13.97
CA GLN A 148 -10.69 -0.99 14.28
C GLN A 148 -11.85 -0.03 14.55
N SER A 149 -11.60 1.13 15.16
CA SER A 149 -12.59 2.20 15.32
C SER A 149 -12.92 2.98 14.04
N GLY A 150 -12.29 2.65 12.91
CA GLY A 150 -12.59 3.23 11.59
C GLY A 150 -11.60 4.27 11.09
N LEU A 151 -10.50 4.53 11.81
CA LEU A 151 -9.44 5.40 11.29
C LEU A 151 -8.65 4.70 10.16
N LYS A 152 -8.22 5.49 9.18
CA LYS A 152 -7.19 5.08 8.22
C LYS A 152 -5.84 4.94 8.92
N THR A 153 -4.88 4.30 8.25
CA THR A 153 -3.58 3.94 8.82
C THR A 153 -2.79 5.17 9.29
N GLU A 154 -2.61 6.17 8.43
CA GLU A 154 -1.83 7.37 8.72
C GLU A 154 -2.45 8.19 9.88
N PRO A 155 -3.78 8.47 9.89
CA PRO A 155 -4.45 9.03 11.07
C PRO A 155 -4.30 8.19 12.34
N ALA A 156 -4.37 6.86 12.25
CA ALA A 156 -4.19 5.98 13.40
C ALA A 156 -2.78 6.08 13.99
N PHE A 157 -1.73 6.17 13.16
CA PHE A 157 -0.38 6.46 13.61
C PHE A 157 -0.25 7.84 14.24
N ALA A 158 -0.82 8.88 13.61
CA ALA A 158 -0.76 10.23 14.14
C ALA A 158 -1.41 10.33 15.53
N VAL A 159 -2.60 9.74 15.72
CA VAL A 159 -3.26 9.69 17.03
C VAL A 159 -2.46 8.86 18.03
N ALA A 160 -1.91 7.70 17.60
CA ALA A 160 -1.09 6.88 18.47
C ALA A 160 0.19 7.61 18.92
N LEU A 161 0.81 8.40 18.06
CA LEU A 161 2.03 9.14 18.39
C LEU A 161 1.75 10.55 18.92
N GLN A 162 0.49 10.93 19.07
CA GLN A 162 0.06 12.29 19.47
C GLN A 162 0.65 13.38 18.57
N LEU A 163 0.74 13.10 17.26
CA LEU A 163 1.22 14.06 16.27
C LEU A 163 0.17 15.16 16.06
N VAL A 164 0.64 16.37 15.83
CA VAL A 164 -0.20 17.55 15.61
C VAL A 164 -0.17 17.93 14.13
N GLY A 165 -1.32 18.35 13.61
CA GLY A 165 -1.47 18.80 12.22
C GLY A 165 -2.10 17.74 11.33
N ASP A 166 -1.82 17.84 10.02
CA ASP A 166 -2.28 16.84 9.05
C ASP A 166 -1.52 15.51 9.25
N PRO A 167 -2.22 14.37 9.45
CA PRO A 167 -1.57 13.08 9.71
C PRO A 167 -0.60 12.63 8.63
N TYR A 168 -0.91 12.90 7.36
CA TYR A 168 -0.10 12.45 6.24
C TYR A 168 1.19 13.26 6.19
N GLU A 169 1.13 14.58 6.33
CA GLU A 169 2.32 15.44 6.34
C GLU A 169 3.14 15.24 7.64
N ALA A 170 2.50 15.10 8.80
CA ALA A 170 3.19 14.91 10.07
C ALA A 170 4.03 13.63 10.12
N LEU A 171 3.58 12.55 9.46
CA LEU A 171 4.39 11.34 9.34
C LEU A 171 5.61 11.54 8.44
N LEU A 172 5.52 12.35 7.38
CA LEU A 172 6.65 12.58 6.48
C LEU A 172 7.85 13.24 7.17
N GLU A 173 7.65 13.93 8.30
CA GLU A 173 8.74 14.49 9.11
C GLU A 173 9.72 13.44 9.66
N PHE A 174 9.29 12.17 9.75
CA PHE A 174 10.14 11.06 10.18
C PHE A 174 11.01 10.49 9.06
N GLU A 175 10.78 10.85 7.80
CA GLU A 175 11.52 10.31 6.66
C GLU A 175 13.03 10.54 6.78
N LYS A 176 13.44 11.69 7.33
CA LYS A 176 14.85 12.05 7.59
C LYS A 176 15.57 11.12 8.58
N LEU A 177 14.84 10.29 9.31
CA LEU A 177 15.39 9.33 10.28
C LEU A 177 15.66 7.96 9.65
N ILE A 178 15.32 7.78 8.38
CA ILE A 178 15.37 6.53 7.66
C ILE A 178 16.45 6.66 6.59
N ALA A 179 17.29 5.64 6.43
CA ALA A 179 18.26 5.61 5.33
C ALA A 179 17.51 5.69 3.98
N PRO A 180 18.05 6.36 2.95
CA PRO A 180 17.50 6.29 1.61
C PRO A 180 17.54 4.84 1.09
N ASP A 181 16.60 4.51 0.20
CA ASP A 181 16.61 3.24 -0.55
C ASP A 181 17.72 3.23 -1.61
#